data_AF-A0A1Z9L6R9-F1
#
_entry.id   AF-A0A1Z9L6R9-F1
#
_cell.length_a   1.000
_cell.length_b   1.000
_cell.length_c   1.000
_cell.angle_alpha   90.00
_cell.angle_beta   90.00
_cell.angle_gamma   90.00
#
_symmetry.space_group_name_H-M   'P 1'
#
loop_
_entity.id
_entity.type
_entity.pdbx_description
1 polymer ?
#
loop_
_entity_poly.entity_id
_entity_poly.type
_entity_poly.pdbx_seq_one_letter_code
_entity_poly.pdbx_strand_id
1 'polypeptide(L)'
;MKSLTIGITNLNTTWDIVLSQIGPPYLHINNSSFNTLKKHACIIINSNSSLIKDDIYRYINEGGGVIIESKIAKKLFKISTRNLFVQYVNTKYDKIFSRVTSGIINSTLIVSKKSRFLKDQYGRFLVDTLNIGKGYVIIIPSGLINCIKSIENKRKNFPTCNNFFPNERVSTVSKRTLREIIYISLLEIYNKKNIPFLSLNCFPNENKTIFNFRVDTDFAEKKQIEKLYSLCKKFNINASWFIETKSSENWINTYKSMQNQEIGLHCYRHKVFNNFRKNNLNLQKGVSILKKNGIENLGFASPFGVWNTTLSDSINKLNFKYSSEFGLDYDNLPFFPIMNKNKFSNVLQIPIHPICVGSLKNSKHNSEKIKKYFENIIKNHTSNNLPIFIYDHPKQFEEKILKWLFNKINELNFPSLTLVDYAEWWKQRLKIKWKAKIKNNKIILDYENWNDSVFLKISKLNMKSIIINKNNLPDIKNFKWEIDNPILPLNNIEQLNKINRKIITNNILQFYWKNKL
;
A
#
# COMPACT_ATOMS: atom_id res chain seq x y z
N MET A 1 -24.32 15.73 19.88
CA MET A 1 -23.39 14.59 19.64
C MET A 1 -22.96 14.64 18.17
N LYS A 2 -21.66 14.57 17.85
CA LYS A 2 -21.17 14.61 16.47
C LYS A 2 -20.65 13.23 16.07
N SER A 3 -21.14 12.65 14.99
CA SER A 3 -20.58 11.40 14.46
C SER A 3 -19.18 11.66 13.87
N LEU A 4 -18.30 10.66 13.96
CA LEU A 4 -17.02 10.59 13.28
C LEU A 4 -16.98 9.47 12.24
N THR A 5 -18.10 8.76 12.06
CA THR A 5 -18.19 7.58 11.20
C THR A 5 -18.55 7.99 9.77
N ILE A 6 -17.89 7.37 8.79
CA ILE A 6 -18.14 7.56 7.36
C ILE A 6 -19.34 6.69 6.94
N GLY A 7 -20.20 7.22 6.08
CA GLY A 7 -21.18 6.42 5.35
C GLY A 7 -20.69 6.17 3.92
N ILE A 8 -20.85 4.96 3.40
CA ILE A 8 -20.61 4.66 1.98
C ILE A 8 -21.88 4.07 1.38
N THR A 9 -22.32 4.56 0.22
CA THR A 9 -23.62 4.17 -0.34
C THR A 9 -23.59 2.87 -1.14
N ASN A 10 -22.42 2.47 -1.64
CA ASN A 10 -22.21 1.16 -2.25
C ASN A 10 -20.78 0.69 -1.96
N LEU A 11 -20.62 -0.30 -1.08
CA LEU A 11 -19.31 -0.87 -0.77
C LEU A 11 -18.95 -1.96 -1.80
N ASN A 12 -18.29 -1.56 -2.89
CA ASN A 12 -17.73 -2.51 -3.85
C ASN A 12 -16.29 -2.90 -3.46
N THR A 13 -15.73 -3.90 -4.14
CA THR A 13 -14.40 -4.44 -3.79
C THR A 13 -13.25 -3.44 -3.89
N THR A 14 -13.33 -2.42 -4.75
CA THR A 14 -12.25 -1.43 -4.86
C THR A 14 -12.30 -0.41 -3.72
N TRP A 15 -13.51 0.02 -3.32
CA TRP A 15 -13.69 0.87 -2.15
C TRP A 15 -13.37 0.14 -0.84
N ASP A 16 -13.71 -1.15 -0.74
CA ASP A 16 -13.35 -1.97 0.41
C ASP A 16 -11.83 -2.02 0.60
N ILE A 17 -11.04 -2.28 -0.46
CA ILE A 17 -9.57 -2.22 -0.38
C ILE A 17 -9.08 -0.87 0.17
N VAL A 18 -9.56 0.24 -0.39
CA VAL A 18 -9.09 1.59 0.01
C VAL A 18 -9.43 1.88 1.47
N LEU A 19 -10.68 1.64 1.86
CA LEU A 19 -11.15 1.92 3.22
C LEU A 19 -10.50 0.97 4.22
N SER A 20 -10.30 -0.29 3.87
CA SER A 20 -9.58 -1.27 4.69
C SER A 20 -8.11 -0.88 4.90
N GLN A 21 -7.44 -0.35 3.87
CA GLN A 21 -6.08 0.18 4.00
C GLN A 21 -6.02 1.42 4.91
N ILE A 22 -6.90 2.40 4.68
CA ILE A 22 -6.95 3.62 5.51
C ILE A 22 -7.36 3.27 6.95
N GLY A 23 -8.32 2.37 7.12
CA GLY A 23 -8.92 1.96 8.38
C GLY A 23 -9.76 3.01 9.11
N PRO A 24 -10.58 3.87 8.46
CA PRO A 24 -11.51 4.74 9.18
C PRO A 24 -12.71 3.95 9.72
N PRO A 25 -13.48 4.49 10.68
CA PRO A 25 -14.78 3.91 11.01
C PRO A 25 -15.75 4.20 9.86
N TYR A 26 -16.34 3.17 9.27
CA TYR A 26 -17.30 3.33 8.18
C TYR A 26 -18.47 2.34 8.26
N LEU A 27 -19.60 2.71 7.66
CA LEU A 27 -20.80 1.87 7.54
C LEU A 27 -21.36 1.92 6.12
N HIS A 28 -21.84 0.79 5.63
CA HIS A 28 -22.60 0.72 4.39
C HIS A 28 -24.02 1.26 4.61
N ILE A 29 -24.44 2.16 3.73
CA ILE A 29 -25.76 2.80 3.76
C ILE A 29 -26.66 2.07 2.77
N ASN A 30 -27.64 1.33 3.30
CA ASN A 30 -28.64 0.63 2.49
C ASN A 30 -29.82 1.52 2.08
N ASN A 31 -30.13 2.55 2.87
CA ASN A 31 -31.20 3.52 2.58
C ASN A 31 -30.64 4.94 2.71
N SER A 32 -30.76 5.72 1.64
CA SER A 32 -30.25 7.09 1.56
C SER A 32 -31.16 8.15 2.17
N SER A 33 -32.15 7.78 3.01
CA SER A 33 -32.99 8.75 3.70
C SER A 33 -32.16 9.77 4.47
N PHE A 34 -32.60 11.03 4.51
CA PHE A 34 -31.90 12.09 5.21
C PHE A 34 -31.61 11.75 6.68
N ASN A 35 -32.55 11.08 7.36
CA ASN A 35 -32.38 10.63 8.75
C ASN A 35 -31.26 9.61 8.93
N THR A 36 -30.95 8.82 7.89
CA THR A 36 -29.79 7.95 7.87
C THR A 36 -28.52 8.76 7.60
N LEU A 37 -28.51 9.59 6.56
CA LEU A 37 -27.32 10.35 6.14
C LEU A 37 -26.77 11.26 7.25
N LYS A 38 -27.65 11.95 8.00
CA LYS A 38 -27.25 12.86 9.09
C LYS A 38 -26.53 12.19 10.25
N LYS A 39 -26.52 10.85 10.32
CA LYS A 39 -25.78 10.07 11.33
C LYS A 39 -24.28 9.94 11.01
N HIS A 40 -23.84 10.42 9.84
CA HIS A 40 -22.46 10.30 9.39
C HIS A 40 -21.76 11.65 9.28
N ALA A 41 -20.44 11.65 9.48
CA ALA A 41 -19.63 12.86 9.31
C ALA A 41 -19.42 13.21 7.83
N CYS A 42 -19.24 12.15 7.02
CA CYS A 42 -18.95 12.19 5.60
C CYS A 42 -19.72 11.06 4.91
N ILE A 43 -20.22 11.31 3.69
CA ILE A 43 -20.82 10.29 2.82
C ILE A 43 -19.96 10.11 1.58
N ILE A 44 -19.55 8.88 1.28
CA ILE A 44 -18.90 8.50 0.03
C ILE A 44 -19.96 7.96 -0.93
N ILE A 45 -20.06 8.59 -2.10
CA ILE A 45 -21.02 8.27 -3.15
C ILE A 45 -20.26 7.88 -4.43
N ASN A 46 -20.38 6.62 -4.85
CA ASN A 46 -19.74 6.12 -6.06
C ASN A 46 -20.74 5.84 -7.21
N SER A 47 -20.20 5.52 -8.39
CA SER A 47 -20.93 5.40 -9.67
C SER A 47 -22.10 4.39 -9.69
N ASN A 48 -22.20 3.51 -8.71
CA ASN A 48 -23.21 2.43 -8.68
C ASN A 48 -24.29 2.66 -7.61
N SER A 49 -24.49 3.90 -7.18
CA SER A 49 -25.43 4.21 -6.11
C SER A 49 -26.81 4.59 -6.65
N SER A 50 -27.86 3.91 -6.16
CA SER A 50 -29.26 4.32 -6.31
C SER A 50 -29.61 5.26 -5.16
N LEU A 51 -29.70 6.57 -5.41
CA LEU A 51 -29.85 7.57 -4.34
C LEU A 51 -31.04 8.47 -4.58
N ILE A 52 -31.73 8.81 -3.49
CA ILE A 52 -32.75 9.86 -3.43
C ILE A 52 -32.03 11.20 -3.42
N LYS A 53 -32.19 11.95 -4.52
CA LYS A 53 -31.49 13.22 -4.75
C LYS A 53 -31.74 14.23 -3.62
N ASP A 54 -32.99 14.36 -3.20
CA ASP A 54 -33.41 15.42 -2.26
C ASP A 54 -32.81 15.23 -0.87
N ASP A 55 -32.72 13.99 -0.39
CA ASP A 55 -32.09 13.67 0.90
C ASP A 55 -30.60 14.05 0.93
N ILE A 56 -29.89 13.85 -0.19
CA ILE A 56 -28.47 14.21 -0.31
C ILE A 56 -28.31 15.72 -0.31
N TYR A 57 -29.14 16.43 -1.09
CA TYR A 57 -29.12 17.89 -1.09
C TYR A 57 -29.40 18.45 0.29
N ARG A 58 -30.41 17.91 0.99
CA ARG A 58 -30.72 18.30 2.36
C ARG A 58 -29.55 18.03 3.30
N TYR A 59 -28.97 16.84 3.24
CA TYR A 59 -27.78 16.49 4.03
C TYR A 59 -26.62 17.46 3.81
N ILE A 60 -26.31 17.81 2.57
CA ILE A 60 -25.22 18.76 2.27
C ILE A 60 -25.61 20.16 2.77
N ASN A 61 -26.82 20.65 2.47
CA ASN A 61 -27.29 21.98 2.89
C ASN A 61 -27.18 22.19 4.41
N GLU A 62 -27.45 21.14 5.20
CA GLU A 62 -27.36 21.16 6.67
C GLU A 62 -25.91 21.02 7.21
N GLY A 63 -24.88 21.03 6.35
CA GLY A 63 -23.47 20.96 6.75
C GLY A 63 -22.82 19.59 6.56
N GLY A 64 -23.46 18.70 5.79
CA GLY A 64 -22.93 17.40 5.40
C GLY A 64 -21.66 17.51 4.56
N GLY A 65 -20.74 16.56 4.78
CA GLY A 65 -19.57 16.37 3.92
C GLY A 65 -19.80 15.23 2.94
N VAL A 66 -19.44 15.41 1.67
CA VAL A 66 -19.58 14.37 0.63
C VAL A 66 -18.31 14.21 -0.19
N ILE A 67 -17.89 12.97 -0.43
CA ILE A 67 -16.95 12.61 -1.50
C ILE A 67 -17.76 11.89 -2.57
N ILE A 68 -17.73 12.38 -3.81
CA ILE A 68 -18.61 11.87 -4.88
C ILE A 68 -17.85 11.68 -6.19
N GLU A 69 -18.15 10.60 -6.90
CA GLU A 69 -17.63 10.40 -8.26
C GLU A 69 -18.36 11.30 -9.28
N SER A 70 -17.58 11.89 -10.20
CA SER A 70 -18.05 12.88 -11.19
C SER A 70 -19.28 12.47 -12.02
N LYS A 71 -19.47 11.18 -12.31
CA LYS A 71 -20.64 10.64 -13.04
C LYS A 71 -21.92 10.84 -12.24
N ILE A 72 -21.87 10.61 -10.92
CA ILE A 72 -23.03 10.84 -10.05
C ILE A 72 -23.19 12.32 -9.76
N ALA A 73 -22.08 13.05 -9.56
CA ALA A 73 -22.13 14.50 -9.42
C ALA A 73 -22.79 15.18 -10.62
N LYS A 74 -22.57 14.71 -11.85
CA LYS A 74 -23.27 15.17 -13.07
C LYS A 74 -24.78 14.98 -12.94
N LYS A 75 -25.25 13.83 -12.45
CA LYS A 75 -26.68 13.54 -12.27
C LYS A 75 -27.30 14.39 -11.15
N LEU A 76 -26.63 14.50 -10.01
CA LEU A 76 -27.15 15.19 -8.83
C LEU A 76 -27.06 16.72 -8.98
N PHE A 77 -25.89 17.23 -9.35
CA PHE A 77 -25.56 18.67 -9.34
C PHE A 77 -25.58 19.31 -10.74
N LYS A 78 -25.96 18.56 -11.79
CA LYS A 78 -26.00 19.04 -13.18
C LYS A 78 -24.66 19.66 -13.65
N ILE A 79 -23.53 19.20 -13.10
CA ILE A 79 -22.20 19.66 -13.53
C ILE A 79 -21.86 19.15 -14.93
N SER A 80 -20.96 19.85 -15.62
CA SER A 80 -20.40 19.38 -16.89
C SER A 80 -19.16 18.52 -16.68
N THR A 81 -19.04 17.45 -17.48
CA THR A 81 -17.92 16.50 -17.41
C THR A 81 -17.22 16.35 -18.75
N ARG A 82 -16.00 15.81 -18.74
CA ARG A 82 -15.23 15.41 -19.92
C ARG A 82 -14.44 14.14 -19.65
N ASN A 83 -14.12 13.38 -20.70
CA ASN A 83 -13.22 12.23 -20.60
C ASN A 83 -11.78 12.71 -20.81
N LEU A 84 -10.87 12.30 -19.92
CA LEU A 84 -9.45 12.59 -20.03
C LEU A 84 -8.65 11.32 -19.86
N PHE A 85 -7.73 11.03 -20.78
CA PHE A 85 -6.68 10.06 -20.52
C PHE A 85 -5.63 10.67 -19.59
N VAL A 86 -5.45 10.05 -18.42
CA VAL A 86 -4.53 10.47 -17.36
C VAL A 86 -3.44 9.42 -17.24
N GLN A 87 -2.22 9.80 -17.64
CA GLN A 87 -1.08 8.92 -17.52
C GLN A 87 -0.56 8.90 -16.08
N TYR A 88 -0.35 10.09 -15.49
CA TYR A 88 0.07 10.24 -14.11
C TYR A 88 -0.54 11.51 -13.51
N VAL A 89 -0.54 11.58 -12.18
CA VAL A 89 -0.89 12.79 -11.43
C VAL A 89 0.36 13.42 -10.83
N ASN A 90 0.41 14.74 -10.91
CA ASN A 90 1.39 15.58 -10.25
C ASN A 90 0.69 16.34 -9.12
N THR A 91 1.23 16.16 -7.93
CA THR A 91 0.69 16.68 -6.67
C THR A 91 1.49 17.86 -6.14
N LYS A 92 2.62 18.18 -6.78
CA LYS A 92 3.52 19.25 -6.37
C LYS A 92 2.76 20.58 -6.36
N TYR A 93 2.84 21.28 -5.22
CA TYR A 93 2.20 22.58 -4.99
C TYR A 93 0.66 22.58 -5.04
N ASP A 94 0.01 21.42 -4.94
CA ASP A 94 -1.45 21.38 -4.84
C ASP A 94 -1.92 21.84 -3.45
N LYS A 95 -2.93 22.72 -3.41
CA LYS A 95 -3.43 23.30 -2.16
C LYS A 95 -4.01 22.25 -1.20
N ILE A 96 -4.67 21.21 -1.73
CA ILE A 96 -5.30 20.15 -0.94
C ILE A 96 -4.43 18.90 -0.96
N PHE A 97 -3.95 18.52 -2.14
CA PHE A 97 -3.29 17.24 -2.39
C PHE A 97 -1.76 17.30 -2.41
N SER A 98 -1.13 18.35 -1.89
CA SER A 98 0.35 18.47 -1.82
C SER A 98 1.02 17.31 -1.09
N ARG A 99 0.30 16.63 -0.19
CA ARG A 99 0.77 15.45 0.56
C ARG A 99 0.56 14.12 -0.15
N VAL A 100 -0.14 14.11 -1.29
CA VAL A 100 -0.28 12.90 -2.09
C VAL A 100 1.02 12.67 -2.85
N THR A 101 1.49 11.43 -2.87
CA THR A 101 2.61 10.98 -3.70
C THR A 101 2.20 11.03 -5.16
N SER A 102 2.96 11.77 -5.99
CA SER A 102 2.77 11.72 -7.44
C SER A 102 2.88 10.27 -7.94
N GLY A 103 1.99 9.86 -8.83
CA GLY A 103 1.88 8.46 -9.23
C GLY A 103 1.18 8.25 -10.56
N ILE A 104 1.35 7.04 -11.10
CA ILE A 104 0.82 6.66 -12.42
C ILE A 104 -0.60 6.15 -12.25
N ILE A 105 -1.51 6.64 -13.10
CA ILE A 105 -2.93 6.23 -13.17
C ILE A 105 -3.17 5.39 -14.42
N ASN A 106 -2.62 5.84 -15.56
CA ASN A 106 -2.71 5.18 -16.86
C ASN A 106 -4.13 4.74 -17.25
N SER A 107 -5.09 5.66 -17.17
CA SER A 107 -6.51 5.34 -17.43
C SER A 107 -7.29 6.54 -17.96
N THR A 108 -8.39 6.27 -18.66
CA THR A 108 -9.37 7.29 -19.05
C THR A 108 -10.34 7.52 -17.91
N LEU A 109 -10.34 8.75 -17.40
CA LEU A 109 -11.18 9.19 -16.29
C LEU A 109 -12.27 10.13 -16.76
N ILE A 110 -13.43 10.11 -16.10
CA ILE A 110 -14.45 11.14 -16.30
C ILE A 110 -14.23 12.22 -15.24
N VAL A 111 -14.03 13.46 -15.68
CA VAL A 111 -13.58 14.58 -14.83
C VAL A 111 -14.56 15.75 -14.94
N SER A 112 -14.76 16.49 -13.85
CA SER A 112 -15.53 17.76 -13.89
C SER A 112 -14.79 18.78 -14.76
N LYS A 113 -15.50 19.49 -15.65
CA LYS A 113 -14.88 20.57 -16.44
C LYS A 113 -14.42 21.75 -15.56
N LYS A 114 -14.93 21.87 -14.34
CA LYS A 114 -14.60 22.94 -13.38
C LYS A 114 -13.55 22.54 -12.33
N SER A 115 -12.92 21.36 -12.49
CA SER A 115 -11.87 20.87 -11.59
C SER A 115 -10.76 21.91 -11.38
N ARG A 116 -10.23 21.99 -10.15
CA ARG A 116 -9.23 22.99 -9.72
C ARG A 116 -8.07 22.41 -8.92
N PHE A 117 -8.13 21.12 -8.62
CA PHE A 117 -7.14 20.43 -7.81
C PHE A 117 -6.66 19.17 -8.53
N LEU A 118 -5.48 18.71 -8.13
CA LEU A 118 -4.76 17.55 -8.62
C LEU A 118 -4.52 17.61 -10.14
N LYS A 119 -3.30 17.95 -10.53
CA LYS A 119 -2.95 18.10 -11.95
C LYS A 119 -2.55 16.76 -12.57
N ASP A 120 -2.88 16.58 -13.84
CA ASP A 120 -2.36 15.49 -14.66
C ASP A 120 -1.05 15.88 -15.37
N GLN A 121 -0.59 15.02 -16.28
CA GLN A 121 0.63 15.22 -17.06
C GLN A 121 0.64 16.49 -17.93
N TYR A 122 -0.52 17.04 -18.28
CA TYR A 122 -0.66 18.25 -19.10
C TYR A 122 -1.08 19.46 -18.27
N GLY A 123 -1.00 19.38 -16.93
CA GLY A 123 -1.41 20.46 -16.04
C GLY A 123 -2.92 20.63 -15.90
N ARG A 124 -3.73 19.72 -16.44
CA ARG A 124 -5.20 19.78 -16.33
C ARG A 124 -5.63 19.26 -14.97
N PHE A 125 -6.56 19.96 -14.32
CA PHE A 125 -7.08 19.57 -13.02
C PHE A 125 -8.07 18.41 -13.11
N LEU A 126 -8.08 17.57 -12.07
CA LEU A 126 -8.85 16.33 -12.00
C LEU A 126 -9.91 16.31 -10.90
N VAL A 127 -9.66 17.00 -9.79
CA VAL A 127 -10.57 17.05 -8.63
C VAL A 127 -11.23 18.43 -8.56
N ASP A 128 -12.52 18.44 -8.27
CA ASP A 128 -13.33 19.64 -8.10
C ASP A 128 -13.91 19.69 -6.68
N THR A 129 -14.30 20.87 -6.24
CA THR A 129 -14.96 21.05 -4.94
C THR A 129 -16.12 22.03 -5.07
N LEU A 130 -17.19 21.78 -4.30
CA LEU A 130 -18.38 22.62 -4.27
C LEU A 130 -18.76 22.91 -2.81
N ASN A 131 -19.22 24.14 -2.57
CA ASN A 131 -19.96 24.49 -1.37
C ASN A 131 -21.45 24.53 -1.74
N ILE A 132 -22.30 23.84 -0.99
CA ILE A 132 -23.75 23.85 -1.18
C ILE A 132 -24.37 24.06 0.20
N GLY A 133 -25.06 25.18 0.40
CA GLY A 133 -25.49 25.61 1.73
C GLY A 133 -24.31 25.66 2.70
N LYS A 134 -24.42 24.96 3.84
CA LYS A 134 -23.35 24.85 4.85
C LYS A 134 -22.38 23.68 4.60
N GLY A 135 -22.63 22.86 3.57
CA GLY A 135 -21.89 21.63 3.31
C GLY A 135 -20.74 21.77 2.32
N TYR A 136 -19.92 20.72 2.27
CA TYR A 136 -18.72 20.64 1.45
C TYR A 136 -18.70 19.35 0.64
N VAL A 137 -18.48 19.47 -0.67
CA VAL A 137 -18.46 18.35 -1.60
C VAL A 137 -17.11 18.29 -2.31
N ILE A 138 -16.45 17.14 -2.29
CA ILE A 138 -15.27 16.83 -3.11
C ILE A 138 -15.72 15.91 -4.24
N ILE A 139 -15.52 16.35 -5.48
CA ILE A 139 -15.84 15.56 -6.67
C ILE A 139 -14.55 14.94 -7.20
N ILE A 140 -14.44 13.63 -7.10
CA ILE A 140 -13.31 12.86 -7.64
C ILE A 140 -13.64 12.33 -9.05
N PRO A 141 -12.63 12.09 -9.90
CA PRO A 141 -12.85 11.49 -11.21
C PRO A 141 -13.50 10.10 -11.11
N SER A 142 -14.53 9.85 -11.92
CA SER A 142 -15.11 8.51 -12.02
C SER A 142 -14.15 7.60 -12.76
N GLY A 143 -13.98 6.38 -12.25
CA GLY A 143 -13.01 5.40 -12.75
C GLY A 143 -11.68 5.42 -12.00
N LEU A 144 -11.37 6.48 -11.23
CA LEU A 144 -10.10 6.60 -10.51
C LEU A 144 -9.85 5.43 -9.55
N ILE A 145 -10.85 5.08 -8.73
CA ILE A 145 -10.74 4.00 -7.74
C ILE A 145 -10.74 2.62 -8.41
N ASN A 146 -11.31 2.50 -9.62
CA ASN A 146 -11.27 1.25 -10.38
C ASN A 146 -9.86 0.91 -10.87
N CYS A 147 -8.94 1.88 -10.95
CA CYS A 147 -7.54 1.63 -11.29
C CYS A 147 -6.82 0.68 -10.29
N ILE A 148 -7.35 0.51 -9.07
CA ILE A 148 -6.87 -0.49 -8.11
C ILE A 148 -6.97 -1.92 -8.65
N LYS A 149 -7.89 -2.19 -9.58
CA LYS A 149 -8.02 -3.49 -10.22
C LYS A 149 -6.88 -3.82 -11.18
N SER A 150 -6.00 -2.86 -11.50
CA SER A 150 -4.90 -3.11 -12.42
C SER A 150 -3.97 -4.21 -11.88
N ILE A 151 -3.73 -5.20 -12.72
CA ILE A 151 -2.79 -6.30 -12.52
C ILE A 151 -1.63 -6.24 -13.52
N GLU A 152 -1.62 -5.23 -14.38
CA GLU A 152 -0.58 -5.06 -15.38
C GLU A 152 0.73 -4.63 -14.72
N ASN A 153 1.84 -5.05 -15.31
CA ASN A 153 3.18 -4.63 -14.90
C ASN A 153 4.01 -4.13 -16.07
N LYS A 154 4.90 -3.18 -15.79
CA LYS A 154 5.88 -2.64 -16.75
C LYS A 154 7.17 -2.27 -16.03
N ARG A 155 8.28 -2.22 -16.77
CA ARG A 155 9.55 -1.73 -16.23
C ARG A 155 9.47 -0.21 -15.99
N LYS A 156 9.80 0.24 -14.78
CA LYS A 156 9.77 1.65 -14.37
C LYS A 156 11.09 2.06 -13.73
N ASN A 157 11.48 3.32 -13.92
CA ASN A 157 12.58 3.91 -13.19
C ASN A 157 12.15 4.30 -11.77
N PHE A 158 13.08 4.22 -10.83
CA PHE A 158 12.90 4.63 -9.44
C PHE A 158 13.77 5.83 -9.11
N PRO A 159 13.26 6.78 -8.31
CA PRO A 159 13.95 8.02 -8.00
C PRO A 159 15.29 7.76 -7.31
N THR A 160 16.35 8.41 -7.78
CA THR A 160 17.70 8.36 -7.19
C THR A 160 18.41 9.70 -7.39
N CYS A 161 19.53 9.90 -6.68
CA CYS A 161 20.44 11.04 -6.87
C CYS A 161 21.49 10.81 -7.97
N ASN A 162 21.43 9.69 -8.69
CA ASN A 162 22.36 9.35 -9.77
C ASN A 162 21.75 9.60 -11.16
N ASN A 163 22.58 9.76 -12.19
CA ASN A 163 22.11 9.95 -13.57
C ASN A 163 21.48 8.68 -14.16
N PHE A 164 21.88 7.51 -13.66
CA PHE A 164 21.33 6.22 -14.08
C PHE A 164 20.29 5.74 -13.07
N PHE A 165 19.02 5.81 -13.44
CA PHE A 165 17.95 5.37 -12.56
C PHE A 165 17.96 3.83 -12.39
N PRO A 166 17.87 3.30 -11.15
CA PRO A 166 17.51 1.90 -10.96
C PRO A 166 16.11 1.68 -11.53
N ASN A 167 15.85 0.49 -12.07
CA ASN A 167 14.56 0.17 -12.67
C ASN A 167 14.17 -1.28 -12.42
N GLU A 168 12.87 -1.50 -12.27
CA GLU A 168 12.29 -2.84 -12.10
C GLU A 168 10.93 -2.95 -12.79
N ARG A 169 10.52 -4.17 -13.14
CA ARG A 169 9.16 -4.49 -13.59
C ARG A 169 8.21 -4.54 -12.41
N VAL A 170 7.37 -3.53 -12.30
CA VAL A 170 6.42 -3.34 -11.21
C VAL A 170 5.03 -3.05 -11.75
N SER A 171 4.02 -3.03 -10.88
CA SER A 171 2.64 -2.67 -11.24
C SER A 171 2.57 -1.40 -12.08
N THR A 172 1.68 -1.30 -13.07
CA THR A 172 1.56 -0.10 -13.93
C THR A 172 0.97 1.08 -13.18
N VAL A 173 0.00 0.83 -12.30
CA VAL A 173 -0.72 1.82 -11.51
C VAL A 173 -0.08 2.00 -10.13
N SER A 174 0.11 3.24 -9.70
CA SER A 174 0.56 3.59 -8.35
C SER A 174 -0.63 3.55 -7.38
N LYS A 175 -0.95 2.36 -6.83
CA LYS A 175 -2.12 2.16 -5.94
C LYS A 175 -2.05 2.99 -4.66
N ARG A 176 -0.84 3.22 -4.13
CA ARG A 176 -0.59 4.15 -3.02
C ARG A 176 -1.17 5.54 -3.27
N THR A 177 -0.94 6.10 -4.47
CA THR A 177 -1.44 7.43 -4.85
C THR A 177 -2.96 7.49 -4.81
N LEU A 178 -3.64 6.44 -5.28
CA LEU A 178 -5.11 6.36 -5.24
C LEU A 178 -5.63 6.39 -3.79
N ARG A 179 -5.05 5.58 -2.91
CA ARG A 179 -5.38 5.55 -1.48
C ARG A 179 -5.14 6.91 -0.81
N GLU A 180 -4.01 7.56 -1.11
CA GLU A 180 -3.66 8.85 -0.54
C GLU A 180 -4.61 9.96 -0.99
N ILE A 181 -5.07 9.97 -2.25
CA ILE A 181 -6.09 10.92 -2.71
C ILE A 181 -7.37 10.81 -1.85
N ILE A 182 -7.81 9.59 -1.55
CA ILE A 182 -8.99 9.37 -0.71
C ILE A 182 -8.73 9.76 0.74
N TYR A 183 -7.60 9.37 1.31
CA TYR A 183 -7.21 9.75 2.68
C TYR A 183 -7.17 11.27 2.86
N ILE A 184 -6.55 12.00 1.94
CA ILE A 184 -6.48 13.47 1.98
C ILE A 184 -7.86 14.10 1.76
N SER A 185 -8.69 13.54 0.88
CA SER A 185 -10.08 14.01 0.70
C SER A 185 -10.90 13.87 1.99
N LEU A 186 -10.73 12.77 2.72
CA LEU A 186 -11.37 12.57 4.02
C LEU A 186 -10.85 13.58 5.05
N LEU A 187 -9.53 13.79 5.12
CA LEU A 187 -8.96 14.81 6.02
C LEU A 187 -9.51 16.20 5.74
N GLU A 188 -9.63 16.59 4.47
CA GLU A 188 -10.19 17.90 4.09
C GLU A 188 -11.65 18.06 4.55
N ILE A 189 -12.49 17.03 4.33
CA ILE A 189 -13.90 17.04 4.79
C ILE A 189 -13.99 17.21 6.32
N TYR A 190 -13.21 16.43 7.07
CA TYR A 190 -13.24 16.49 8.54
C TYR A 190 -12.68 17.82 9.06
N ASN A 191 -11.63 18.35 8.40
CA ASN A 191 -11.07 19.67 8.68
C ASN A 191 -12.11 20.78 8.47
N LYS A 192 -12.86 20.77 7.36
CA LYS A 192 -13.95 21.73 7.11
C LYS A 192 -15.07 21.68 8.15
N LYS A 193 -15.27 20.53 8.78
CA LYS A 193 -16.25 20.33 9.85
C LYS A 193 -15.69 20.60 11.25
N ASN A 194 -14.43 21.00 11.37
CA ASN A 194 -13.72 21.22 12.62
C ASN A 194 -13.78 20.02 13.59
N ILE A 195 -13.63 18.81 13.04
CA ILE A 195 -13.58 17.55 13.79
C ILE A 195 -12.32 16.77 13.40
N PRO A 196 -11.72 15.99 14.30
CA PRO A 196 -10.57 15.16 13.98
C PRO A 196 -10.96 13.98 13.08
N PHE A 197 -10.08 13.60 12.16
CA PHE A 197 -10.21 12.36 11.41
C PHE A 197 -9.61 11.21 12.21
N LEU A 198 -10.31 10.08 12.27
CA LEU A 198 -9.88 8.90 13.00
C LEU A 198 -9.65 7.75 12.03
N SER A 199 -8.57 7.00 12.25
CA SER A 199 -8.29 5.75 11.56
C SER A 199 -7.56 4.75 12.47
N LEU A 200 -7.53 3.49 12.10
CA LEU A 200 -6.67 2.50 12.74
C LEU A 200 -5.22 2.71 12.28
N ASN A 201 -4.27 2.69 13.22
CA ASN A 201 -2.83 2.75 12.90
C ASN A 201 -2.46 1.62 11.94
N CYS A 202 -1.45 1.85 11.09
CA CYS A 202 -1.02 0.88 10.07
C CYS A 202 0.04 -0.09 10.59
N PHE A 203 0.46 0.06 11.84
CA PHE A 203 1.51 -0.71 12.50
C PHE A 203 1.08 -1.13 13.91
N PRO A 204 1.61 -2.26 14.42
CA PRO A 204 1.35 -2.71 15.76
C PRO A 204 1.82 -1.69 16.80
N ASN A 205 1.07 -1.59 17.89
CA ASN A 205 1.32 -0.70 19.02
C ASN A 205 1.38 0.77 18.58
N GLU A 206 2.18 1.58 19.28
CA GLU A 206 2.40 3.01 18.99
C GLU A 206 3.40 3.27 17.86
N ASN A 207 3.84 2.22 17.16
CA ASN A 207 4.87 2.34 16.13
C ASN A 207 4.40 3.20 14.95
N LYS A 208 5.31 4.04 14.44
CA LYS A 208 5.09 4.90 13.25
C LYS A 208 5.48 4.23 11.93
N THR A 209 6.28 3.18 12.02
CA THR A 209 6.70 2.31 10.91
C THR A 209 7.22 1.00 11.49
N ILE A 210 7.50 0.04 10.61
CA ILE A 210 8.14 -1.24 10.93
C ILE A 210 9.17 -1.55 9.86
N PHE A 211 10.15 -2.39 10.19
CA PHE A 211 11.16 -2.88 9.26
C PHE A 211 11.02 -4.37 9.02
N ASN A 212 11.24 -4.79 7.77
CA ASN A 212 11.53 -6.18 7.42
C ASN A 212 12.64 -6.19 6.37
N PHE A 213 13.55 -7.15 6.52
CA PHE A 213 14.49 -7.52 5.48
C PHE A 213 14.02 -8.84 4.85
N ARG A 214 13.64 -8.78 3.58
CA ARG A 214 13.30 -9.97 2.80
C ARG A 214 14.53 -10.50 2.09
N VAL A 215 14.69 -11.81 2.07
CA VAL A 215 15.77 -12.49 1.37
C VAL A 215 15.19 -13.43 0.32
N ASP A 216 15.53 -13.19 -0.94
CA ASP A 216 15.23 -14.10 -2.05
C ASP A 216 16.47 -14.94 -2.33
N THR A 217 16.40 -16.26 -2.13
CA THR A 217 17.61 -17.10 -2.07
C THR A 217 18.25 -17.36 -3.43
N ASP A 218 17.53 -17.20 -4.53
CA ASP A 218 17.98 -17.24 -5.94
C ASP A 218 19.34 -17.90 -6.20
N PHE A 219 19.36 -19.22 -6.21
CA PHE A 219 20.54 -20.03 -6.54
C PHE A 219 21.77 -19.75 -5.65
N ALA A 220 21.57 -19.23 -4.44
CA ALA A 220 22.65 -18.99 -3.49
C ALA A 220 23.21 -20.30 -2.94
N GLU A 221 24.49 -20.27 -2.64
CA GLU A 221 25.18 -21.37 -1.98
C GLU A 221 24.92 -21.35 -0.47
N LYS A 222 25.01 -22.51 0.17
CA LYS A 222 24.84 -22.67 1.63
C LYS A 222 25.68 -21.66 2.43
N LYS A 223 26.95 -21.47 2.06
CA LYS A 223 27.86 -20.51 2.73
C LYS A 223 27.38 -19.05 2.64
N GLN A 224 26.79 -18.65 1.51
CA GLN A 224 26.24 -17.31 1.32
C GLN A 224 25.02 -17.09 2.21
N ILE A 225 24.16 -18.11 2.30
CA ILE A 225 23.00 -18.14 3.19
C ILE A 225 23.42 -18.01 4.66
N GLU A 226 24.33 -18.86 5.12
CA GLU A 226 24.82 -18.85 6.50
C GLU A 226 25.48 -17.52 6.87
N LYS A 227 26.22 -16.93 5.95
CA LYS A 227 26.86 -15.63 6.14
C LYS A 227 25.84 -14.50 6.31
N LEU A 228 24.81 -14.46 5.47
CA LEU A 228 23.75 -13.45 5.57
C LEU A 228 22.87 -13.66 6.81
N TYR A 229 22.59 -14.92 7.18
CA TYR A 229 21.87 -15.25 8.41
C TYR A 229 22.65 -14.81 9.65
N SER A 230 23.95 -15.10 9.70
CA SER A 230 24.84 -14.64 10.77
C SER A 230 24.84 -13.12 10.89
N LEU A 231 24.77 -12.41 9.75
CA LEU A 231 24.64 -10.96 9.73
C LEU A 231 23.30 -10.50 10.32
N CYS A 232 22.18 -11.09 9.91
CA CYS A 232 20.86 -10.76 10.47
C CYS A 232 20.83 -10.98 11.99
N LYS A 233 21.35 -12.12 12.46
CA LYS A 233 21.44 -12.43 13.89
C LYS A 233 22.30 -11.41 14.65
N LYS A 234 23.46 -11.03 14.10
CA LYS A 234 24.35 -10.03 14.72
C LYS A 234 23.66 -8.68 14.98
N PHE A 235 22.73 -8.29 14.11
CA PHE A 235 22.00 -7.02 14.22
C PHE A 235 20.57 -7.18 14.74
N ASN A 236 20.18 -8.35 15.24
CA ASN A 236 18.83 -8.67 15.71
C ASN A 236 17.73 -8.36 14.67
N ILE A 237 18.00 -8.68 13.40
CA ILE A 237 17.05 -8.50 12.31
C ILE A 237 16.24 -9.79 12.11
N ASN A 238 14.93 -9.67 12.25
CA ASN A 238 13.97 -10.73 11.95
C ASN A 238 13.65 -10.67 10.45
N ALA A 239 14.38 -11.45 9.64
CA ALA A 239 14.23 -11.46 8.19
C ALA A 239 13.22 -12.52 7.73
N SER A 240 12.69 -12.34 6.51
CA SER A 240 11.80 -13.28 5.83
C SER A 240 12.50 -13.88 4.62
N TRP A 241 12.78 -15.18 4.67
CA TRP A 241 13.57 -15.92 3.69
C TRP A 241 12.66 -16.69 2.73
N PHE A 242 12.65 -16.32 1.46
CA PHE A 242 11.90 -17.03 0.43
C PHE A 242 12.83 -17.97 -0.34
N ILE A 243 12.59 -19.27 -0.18
CA ILE A 243 13.50 -20.31 -0.66
C ILE A 243 13.09 -20.81 -2.04
N GLU A 244 14.02 -20.70 -2.99
CA GLU A 244 14.00 -21.52 -4.20
C GLU A 244 14.53 -22.91 -3.84
N THR A 245 13.64 -23.90 -3.80
CA THR A 245 13.97 -25.17 -3.14
C THR A 245 14.80 -26.12 -4.01
N LYS A 246 14.85 -25.93 -5.34
CA LYS A 246 15.60 -26.83 -6.23
C LYS A 246 17.11 -26.70 -6.02
N SER A 247 17.63 -25.48 -5.89
CA SER A 247 19.06 -25.25 -5.68
C SER A 247 19.54 -25.63 -4.27
N SER A 248 18.61 -25.71 -3.33
CA SER A 248 18.89 -25.98 -1.91
C SER A 248 18.45 -27.36 -1.42
N GLU A 249 17.99 -28.24 -2.32
CA GLU A 249 17.34 -29.52 -1.98
C GLU A 249 18.20 -30.39 -1.05
N ASN A 250 19.52 -30.45 -1.27
CA ASN A 250 20.46 -31.26 -0.49
C ASN A 250 20.84 -30.67 0.89
N TRP A 251 20.45 -29.42 1.18
CA TRP A 251 20.85 -28.73 2.41
C TRP A 251 19.72 -27.88 3.00
N ILE A 252 18.47 -28.17 2.64
CA ILE A 252 17.27 -27.43 3.06
C ILE A 252 17.11 -27.35 4.58
N ASN A 253 17.63 -28.33 5.32
CA ASN A 253 17.66 -28.35 6.79
C ASN A 253 18.39 -27.16 7.42
N THR A 254 19.28 -26.50 6.66
CA THR A 254 19.94 -25.26 7.10
C THR A 254 18.90 -24.20 7.47
N TYR A 255 17.83 -24.06 6.70
CA TYR A 255 16.77 -23.07 6.96
C TYR A 255 15.95 -23.38 8.20
N LYS A 256 15.74 -24.66 8.53
CA LYS A 256 15.02 -25.07 9.74
C LYS A 256 15.72 -24.59 11.02
N SER A 257 17.04 -24.52 10.99
CA SER A 257 17.85 -24.07 12.13
C SER A 257 17.87 -22.55 12.33
N MET A 258 17.28 -21.77 11.42
CA MET A 258 17.26 -20.32 11.52
C MET A 258 16.23 -19.85 12.55
N GLN A 259 16.72 -19.45 13.72
CA GLN A 259 15.90 -18.96 14.82
C GLN A 259 15.48 -17.50 14.58
N ASN A 260 14.25 -17.16 14.96
CA ASN A 260 13.67 -15.80 14.80
C ASN A 260 13.69 -15.29 13.36
N GLN A 261 13.63 -16.22 12.39
CA GLN A 261 13.52 -15.92 10.98
C GLN A 261 12.24 -16.57 10.45
N GLU A 262 11.60 -15.91 9.49
CA GLU A 262 10.51 -16.53 8.75
C GLU A 262 11.09 -17.29 7.56
N ILE A 263 10.56 -18.50 7.31
CA ILE A 263 10.84 -19.28 6.12
C ILE A 263 9.59 -19.39 5.23
N GLY A 264 9.70 -18.87 4.01
CA GLY A 264 8.67 -18.86 2.98
C GLY A 264 9.13 -19.52 1.67
N LEU A 265 8.24 -19.58 0.68
CA LEU A 265 8.52 -20.20 -0.62
C LEU A 265 8.84 -19.19 -1.72
N HIS A 266 9.85 -19.51 -2.53
CA HIS A 266 10.19 -18.81 -3.78
C HIS A 266 10.08 -19.67 -5.04
N CYS A 267 9.18 -20.66 -5.00
CA CYS A 267 8.97 -21.79 -5.92
C CYS A 267 9.95 -22.97 -5.76
N TYR A 268 9.65 -24.09 -6.44
CA TYR A 268 10.63 -25.17 -6.65
C TYR A 268 11.71 -24.75 -7.64
N ARG A 269 11.33 -24.42 -8.87
CA ARG A 269 12.19 -23.77 -9.88
C ARG A 269 11.89 -22.29 -9.89
N HIS A 270 12.92 -21.46 -10.05
CA HIS A 270 12.83 -20.00 -10.22
C HIS A 270 12.08 -19.57 -11.51
N LYS A 271 10.79 -19.91 -11.61
CA LYS A 271 9.91 -19.67 -12.76
C LYS A 271 8.49 -19.33 -12.32
N VAL A 272 7.86 -18.47 -13.11
CA VAL A 272 6.41 -18.19 -13.06
C VAL A 272 5.84 -18.40 -14.46
N PHE A 273 4.74 -19.15 -14.53
CA PHE A 273 4.04 -19.49 -15.76
C PHE A 273 2.75 -18.69 -15.91
N ASN A 274 2.24 -18.59 -17.13
CA ASN A 274 0.88 -18.11 -17.43
C ASN A 274 -0.10 -19.30 -17.48
N ASN A 275 0.16 -20.37 -16.73
CA ASN A 275 -0.62 -21.59 -16.74
C ASN A 275 -0.76 -22.11 -15.31
N PHE A 276 -2.00 -22.28 -14.87
CA PHE A 276 -2.33 -22.72 -13.52
C PHE A 276 -1.69 -24.07 -13.17
N ARG A 277 -1.81 -25.10 -14.03
CA ARG A 277 -1.27 -26.44 -13.74
C ARG A 277 0.25 -26.40 -13.56
N LYS A 278 0.97 -25.67 -14.41
CA LYS A 278 2.43 -25.51 -14.31
C LYS A 278 2.85 -24.76 -13.04
N ASN A 279 2.17 -23.66 -12.70
CA ASN A 279 2.42 -22.95 -11.43
C ASN A 279 2.14 -23.86 -10.24
N ASN A 280 0.97 -24.50 -10.19
CA ASN A 280 0.57 -25.37 -9.10
C ASN A 280 1.56 -26.52 -8.88
N LEU A 281 2.03 -27.21 -9.94
CA LEU A 281 3.05 -28.26 -9.82
C LEU A 281 4.39 -27.70 -9.28
N ASN A 282 4.82 -26.54 -9.78
CA ASN A 282 6.05 -25.89 -9.34
C ASN A 282 6.00 -25.49 -7.86
N LEU A 283 4.86 -24.96 -7.40
CA LEU A 283 4.67 -24.58 -6.00
C LEU A 283 4.50 -25.81 -5.10
N GLN A 284 3.67 -26.78 -5.49
CA GLN A 284 3.44 -28.00 -4.73
C GLN A 284 4.72 -28.76 -4.43
N LYS A 285 5.61 -28.90 -5.43
CA LYS A 285 6.89 -29.56 -5.22
C LYS A 285 7.74 -28.82 -4.18
N GLY A 286 7.83 -27.50 -4.26
CA GLY A 286 8.57 -26.70 -3.28
C GLY A 286 7.97 -26.76 -1.87
N VAL A 287 6.64 -26.66 -1.75
CA VAL A 287 5.94 -26.87 -0.47
C VAL A 287 6.23 -28.26 0.10
N SER A 288 6.22 -29.31 -0.74
CA SER A 288 6.47 -30.68 -0.29
C SER A 288 7.88 -30.87 0.27
N ILE A 289 8.88 -30.22 -0.34
CA ILE A 289 10.28 -30.28 0.13
C ILE A 289 10.41 -29.59 1.50
N LEU A 290 9.83 -28.40 1.66
CA LEU A 290 9.88 -27.68 2.93
C LEU A 290 9.14 -28.45 4.04
N LYS A 291 7.93 -28.94 3.76
CA LYS A 291 7.14 -29.71 4.73
C LYS A 291 7.83 -31.00 5.18
N LYS A 292 8.44 -31.75 4.24
CA LYS A 292 9.21 -32.97 4.57
C LYS A 292 10.37 -32.71 5.53
N ASN A 293 10.87 -31.47 5.58
CA ASN A 293 11.95 -31.06 6.47
C ASN A 293 11.43 -30.31 7.71
N GLY A 294 10.12 -30.33 7.97
CA GLY A 294 9.50 -29.68 9.14
C GLY A 294 9.45 -28.16 9.05
N ILE A 295 9.51 -27.60 7.83
CA ILE A 295 9.31 -26.17 7.58
C ILE A 295 7.88 -25.97 7.05
N GLU A 296 7.05 -25.30 7.83
CA GLU A 296 5.69 -24.95 7.44
C GLU A 296 5.65 -23.59 6.75
N ASN A 297 5.08 -23.56 5.56
CA ASN A 297 5.30 -22.48 4.61
C ASN A 297 4.23 -21.40 4.73
N LEU A 298 4.53 -20.29 5.42
CA LEU A 298 3.52 -19.29 5.80
C LEU A 298 3.41 -18.11 4.82
N GLY A 299 4.44 -17.87 4.00
CA GLY A 299 4.47 -16.81 2.99
C GLY A 299 4.93 -17.29 1.62
N PHE A 300 4.56 -16.54 0.58
CA PHE A 300 5.06 -16.74 -0.78
C PHE A 300 5.67 -15.45 -1.34
N ALA A 301 6.72 -15.59 -2.13
CA ALA A 301 7.16 -14.52 -3.01
C ALA A 301 7.51 -15.08 -4.37
N SER A 302 7.08 -14.42 -5.44
CA SER A 302 7.33 -14.91 -6.79
C SER A 302 8.74 -14.59 -7.30
N PRO A 303 9.36 -15.49 -8.07
CA PRO A 303 10.50 -15.18 -8.94
C PRO A 303 10.29 -13.91 -9.77
N PHE A 304 11.30 -13.04 -9.79
CA PHE A 304 11.29 -11.74 -10.49
C PHE A 304 10.17 -10.78 -10.06
N GLY A 305 9.54 -11.01 -8.89
CA GLY A 305 8.39 -10.23 -8.42
C GLY A 305 7.18 -10.24 -9.36
N VAL A 306 7.06 -11.25 -10.24
CA VAL A 306 5.96 -11.38 -11.20
C VAL A 306 4.67 -11.81 -10.50
N TRP A 307 3.60 -11.07 -10.77
CA TRP A 307 2.25 -11.48 -10.39
C TRP A 307 1.37 -11.71 -11.62
N ASN A 308 0.55 -12.77 -11.59
CA ASN A 308 -0.54 -12.98 -12.54
C ASN A 308 -1.67 -13.80 -11.88
N THR A 309 -2.85 -13.83 -12.51
CA THR A 309 -4.04 -14.51 -11.98
C THR A 309 -3.81 -16.02 -11.79
N THR A 310 -3.15 -16.70 -12.74
CA THR A 310 -2.90 -18.15 -12.65
C THR A 310 -1.93 -18.53 -11.52
N LEU A 311 -0.99 -17.64 -11.21
CA LEU A 311 -0.10 -17.78 -10.06
C LEU A 311 -0.91 -17.55 -8.77
N SER A 312 -1.71 -16.49 -8.71
CA SER A 312 -2.58 -16.20 -7.57
C SER A 312 -3.55 -17.35 -7.28
N ASP A 313 -4.15 -17.98 -8.30
CA ASP A 313 -4.98 -19.17 -8.15
C ASP A 313 -4.22 -20.33 -7.49
N SER A 314 -2.95 -20.54 -7.88
CA SER A 314 -2.10 -21.60 -7.33
C SER A 314 -1.70 -21.33 -5.88
N ILE A 315 -1.37 -20.07 -5.55
CA ILE A 315 -1.05 -19.64 -4.20
C ILE A 315 -2.29 -19.78 -3.29
N ASN A 316 -3.47 -19.38 -3.77
CA ASN A 316 -4.73 -19.56 -3.03
C ASN A 316 -5.03 -21.03 -2.78
N LYS A 317 -4.88 -21.91 -3.78
CA LYS A 317 -5.10 -23.35 -3.63
C LYS A 317 -4.20 -23.99 -2.57
N LEU A 318 -3.01 -23.44 -2.36
CA LEU A 318 -2.04 -23.93 -1.38
C LEU A 318 -2.15 -23.25 -0.01
N ASN A 319 -3.14 -22.38 0.19
CA ASN A 319 -3.47 -21.74 1.46
C ASN A 319 -2.30 -20.93 2.07
N PHE A 320 -1.48 -20.27 1.25
CA PHE A 320 -0.49 -19.33 1.79
C PHE A 320 -1.17 -18.21 2.59
N LYS A 321 -0.57 -17.76 3.70
CA LYS A 321 -1.16 -16.68 4.49
C LYS A 321 -1.05 -15.34 3.76
N TYR A 322 0.06 -15.12 3.07
CA TYR A 322 0.29 -13.91 2.29
C TYR A 322 1.22 -14.17 1.11
N SER A 323 1.28 -13.22 0.19
CA SER A 323 2.24 -13.14 -0.91
C SER A 323 2.89 -11.76 -0.99
N SER A 324 4.10 -11.66 -1.53
CA SER A 324 4.84 -10.39 -1.62
C SER A 324 5.49 -10.20 -2.99
N GLU A 325 4.76 -9.58 -3.91
CA GLU A 325 5.25 -9.27 -5.26
C GLU A 325 5.10 -7.78 -5.57
N PHE A 326 6.19 -7.16 -6.03
CA PHE A 326 6.17 -5.79 -6.53
C PHE A 326 5.49 -5.64 -7.91
N GLY A 327 5.29 -6.75 -8.64
CA GLY A 327 4.57 -6.78 -9.91
C GLY A 327 3.08 -6.50 -9.77
N LEU A 328 2.48 -6.73 -8.60
CA LEU A 328 1.09 -6.36 -8.32
C LEU A 328 0.98 -5.01 -7.64
N ASP A 329 1.82 -4.73 -6.65
CA ASP A 329 1.86 -3.45 -5.94
C ASP A 329 3.18 -3.27 -5.18
N TYR A 330 3.61 -2.04 -4.97
CA TYR A 330 4.87 -1.72 -4.31
C TYR A 330 4.74 -0.42 -3.50
N ASP A 331 5.56 -0.26 -2.46
CA ASP A 331 5.56 0.90 -1.57
C ASP A 331 4.15 1.32 -1.11
N ASN A 332 3.31 0.35 -0.74
CA ASN A 332 1.91 0.55 -0.34
C ASN A 332 1.57 -0.33 0.89
N LEU A 333 0.33 -0.24 1.39
CA LEU A 333 -0.15 -1.05 2.52
C LEU A 333 -0.76 -2.37 2.04
N PRO A 334 -0.82 -3.41 2.90
CA PRO A 334 -1.38 -4.70 2.51
C PRO A 334 -2.86 -4.65 2.10
N PHE A 335 -3.27 -5.55 1.21
CA PHE A 335 -4.65 -5.70 0.75
C PHE A 335 -4.91 -7.11 0.20
N PHE A 336 -6.17 -7.52 0.10
CA PHE A 336 -6.53 -8.75 -0.61
C PHE A 336 -6.75 -8.45 -2.11
N PRO A 337 -5.96 -9.04 -3.02
CA PRO A 337 -6.12 -8.82 -4.46
C PRO A 337 -7.52 -9.18 -4.97
N ILE A 338 -8.00 -8.43 -5.96
CA ILE A 338 -9.22 -8.77 -6.69
C ILE A 338 -8.86 -9.77 -7.78
N MET A 339 -9.45 -10.96 -7.70
CA MET A 339 -9.33 -12.05 -8.67
C MET A 339 -10.48 -12.02 -9.68
N ASN A 340 -10.53 -13.02 -10.55
CA ASN A 340 -11.60 -13.21 -11.54
C ASN A 340 -12.99 -13.14 -10.88
N LYS A 341 -13.97 -12.58 -11.61
CA LYS A 341 -15.36 -12.38 -11.15
C LYS A 341 -15.51 -11.43 -9.94
N ASN A 342 -14.60 -10.48 -9.76
CA ASN A 342 -14.60 -9.51 -8.65
C ASN A 342 -14.58 -10.16 -7.25
N LYS A 343 -14.01 -11.37 -7.11
CA LYS A 343 -13.82 -12.01 -5.79
C LYS A 343 -12.46 -11.64 -5.21
N PHE A 344 -12.36 -11.55 -3.89
CA PHE A 344 -11.07 -11.40 -3.24
C PHE A 344 -10.28 -12.71 -3.25
N SER A 345 -8.96 -12.59 -3.35
CA SER A 345 -8.01 -13.62 -2.94
C SER A 345 -8.10 -13.83 -1.43
N ASN A 346 -7.92 -15.06 -0.96
CA ASN A 346 -7.79 -15.37 0.47
C ASN A 346 -6.36 -15.14 0.97
N VAL A 347 -5.41 -14.96 0.05
CA VAL A 347 -4.01 -14.65 0.30
C VAL A 347 -3.85 -13.13 0.33
N LEU A 348 -3.31 -12.60 1.44
CA LEU A 348 -3.03 -11.17 1.60
C LEU A 348 -1.82 -10.77 0.75
N GLN A 349 -1.91 -9.68 -0.01
CA GLN A 349 -0.73 -9.10 -0.66
C GLN A 349 -0.02 -8.15 0.28
N ILE A 350 1.29 -8.33 0.43
CA ILE A 350 2.19 -7.40 1.13
C ILE A 350 3.13 -6.76 0.11
N PRO A 351 2.88 -5.49 -0.27
CA PRO A 351 3.76 -4.73 -1.15
C PRO A 351 5.17 -4.60 -0.56
N ILE A 352 6.18 -4.57 -1.42
CA ILE A 352 7.59 -4.42 -1.03
C ILE A 352 8.27 -3.36 -1.89
N HIS A 353 9.35 -2.75 -1.38
CA HIS A 353 10.19 -1.88 -2.18
C HIS A 353 10.94 -2.66 -3.27
N PRO A 354 10.87 -2.28 -4.55
CA PRO A 354 11.31 -3.13 -5.67
C PRO A 354 12.77 -2.95 -6.08
N ILE A 355 13.55 -2.15 -5.35
CA ILE A 355 14.97 -1.91 -5.67
C ILE A 355 15.85 -2.48 -4.55
N CYS A 356 16.68 -3.47 -4.92
CA CYS A 356 17.71 -4.04 -4.07
C CYS A 356 19.10 -3.44 -4.36
N VAL A 357 20.11 -3.85 -3.59
CA VAL A 357 21.51 -3.44 -3.80
C VAL A 357 22.00 -3.81 -5.20
N GLY A 358 21.67 -5.01 -5.68
CA GLY A 358 22.01 -5.46 -7.04
C GLY A 358 21.47 -4.53 -8.13
N SER A 359 20.21 -4.08 -8.00
CA SER A 359 19.58 -3.13 -8.92
C SER A 359 20.30 -1.77 -8.95
N LEU A 360 20.77 -1.29 -7.79
CA LEU A 360 21.52 -0.04 -7.69
C LEU A 360 22.92 -0.16 -8.30
N LYS A 361 23.62 -1.27 -8.06
CA LYS A 361 24.91 -1.57 -8.70
C LYS A 361 24.79 -1.66 -10.22
N ASN A 362 23.77 -2.36 -10.73
CA ASN A 362 23.47 -2.40 -12.16
C ASN A 362 23.24 -0.97 -12.70
N SER A 363 22.73 -0.07 -11.87
CA SER A 363 22.62 1.38 -12.13
C SER A 363 23.81 2.22 -11.72
N LYS A 364 25.01 1.63 -11.65
CA LYS A 364 26.28 2.33 -11.46
C LYS A 364 26.29 3.21 -10.20
N HIS A 365 25.60 2.78 -9.14
CA HIS A 365 25.70 3.42 -7.83
C HIS A 365 26.91 2.86 -7.09
N ASN A 366 27.75 3.75 -6.56
CA ASN A 366 28.78 3.38 -5.59
C ASN A 366 28.16 3.22 -4.19
N SER A 367 28.96 2.77 -3.23
CA SER A 367 28.52 2.53 -1.85
C SER A 367 27.81 3.72 -1.20
N GLU A 368 28.33 4.93 -1.36
CA GLU A 368 27.73 6.14 -0.78
C GLU A 368 26.36 6.47 -1.38
N LYS A 369 26.24 6.36 -2.72
CA LYS A 369 24.97 6.57 -3.41
C LYS A 369 23.94 5.50 -3.06
N ILE A 370 24.37 4.25 -2.81
CA ILE A 370 23.49 3.18 -2.33
C ILE A 370 22.96 3.50 -0.93
N LYS A 371 23.84 3.93 0.00
CA LYS A 371 23.43 4.35 1.35
C LYS A 371 22.41 5.50 1.27
N LYS A 372 22.73 6.57 0.53
CA LYS A 372 21.85 7.72 0.33
C LYS A 372 20.50 7.33 -0.30
N TYR A 373 20.48 6.35 -1.20
CA TYR A 373 19.24 5.81 -1.75
C TYR A 373 18.35 5.23 -0.64
N PHE A 374 18.88 4.33 0.18
CA PHE A 374 18.10 3.71 1.26
C PHE A 374 17.74 4.71 2.38
N GLU A 375 18.57 5.71 2.67
CA GLU A 375 18.19 6.80 3.58
C GLU A 375 16.95 7.54 3.07
N ASN A 376 16.88 7.82 1.77
CA ASN A 376 15.72 8.47 1.17
C ASN A 376 14.48 7.57 1.22
N ILE A 377 14.63 6.25 1.03
CA ILE A 377 13.53 5.29 1.19
C ILE A 377 13.03 5.29 2.64
N ILE A 378 13.93 5.19 3.62
CA ILE A 378 13.58 5.22 5.05
C ILE A 378 12.84 6.50 5.41
N LYS A 379 13.35 7.68 4.99
CA LYS A 379 12.71 8.97 5.21
C LYS A 379 11.35 9.06 4.51
N ASN A 380 11.25 8.62 3.26
CA ASN A 380 10.00 8.64 2.51
C ASN A 380 8.94 7.74 3.17
N HIS A 381 9.31 6.54 3.60
CA HIS A 381 8.35 5.58 4.18
C HIS A 381 7.88 6.04 5.57
N THR A 382 8.79 6.53 6.41
CA THR A 382 8.46 7.08 7.73
C THR A 382 7.56 8.32 7.63
N SER A 383 7.85 9.29 6.75
CA SER A 383 7.00 10.47 6.55
C SER A 383 5.60 10.16 6.01
N ASN A 384 5.43 9.01 5.36
CA ASN A 384 4.18 8.61 4.72
C ASN A 384 3.45 7.45 5.40
N ASN A 385 3.86 7.06 6.62
CA ASN A 385 3.28 5.95 7.39
C ASN A 385 3.24 4.65 6.56
N LEU A 386 4.39 4.29 5.98
CA LEU A 386 4.57 3.03 5.25
C LEU A 386 5.58 2.13 5.96
N PRO A 387 5.45 0.80 5.79
CA PRO A 387 6.47 -0.14 6.25
C PRO A 387 7.76 0.02 5.43
N ILE A 388 8.92 -0.19 6.05
CA ILE A 388 10.22 -0.22 5.38
C ILE A 388 10.55 -1.67 5.08
N PHE A 389 10.06 -2.17 3.94
CA PHE A 389 10.33 -3.53 3.48
C PHE A 389 11.34 -3.49 2.34
N ILE A 390 12.56 -3.93 2.63
CA ILE A 390 13.68 -3.97 1.68
C ILE A 390 14.02 -5.43 1.42
N TYR A 391 14.41 -5.77 0.20
CA TYR A 391 14.90 -7.10 -0.14
C TYR A 391 16.28 -7.10 -0.76
N ASP A 392 16.98 -8.23 -0.64
CA ASP A 392 18.21 -8.50 -1.37
C ASP A 392 18.42 -10.00 -1.59
N HIS A 393 19.49 -10.35 -2.32
CA HIS A 393 19.84 -11.73 -2.68
C HIS A 393 21.19 -12.12 -2.06
N PRO A 394 21.30 -13.29 -1.39
CA PRO A 394 22.54 -13.76 -0.78
C PRO A 394 23.69 -13.95 -1.78
N LYS A 395 23.39 -14.17 -3.05
CA LYS A 395 24.42 -14.33 -4.09
C LYS A 395 25.13 -13.00 -4.43
N GLN A 396 24.49 -11.86 -4.20
CA GLN A 396 24.94 -10.55 -4.67
C GLN A 396 25.10 -9.52 -3.54
N PHE A 397 24.85 -9.91 -2.29
CA PHE A 397 24.77 -8.96 -1.17
C PHE A 397 26.11 -8.27 -0.90
N GLU A 398 26.02 -7.02 -0.47
CA GLU A 398 27.18 -6.24 -0.03
C GLU A 398 27.18 -6.11 1.48
N GLU A 399 28.05 -6.86 2.14
CA GLU A 399 28.11 -6.93 3.60
C GLU A 399 28.27 -5.55 4.24
N LYS A 400 29.12 -4.68 3.68
CA LYS A 400 29.34 -3.32 4.21
C LYS A 400 28.08 -2.45 4.12
N ILE A 401 27.28 -2.62 3.07
CA ILE A 401 26.05 -1.87 2.87
C ILE A 401 24.95 -2.38 3.81
N LEU A 402 24.78 -3.70 3.91
CA LEU A 402 23.78 -4.29 4.80
C LEU A 402 24.09 -4.02 6.28
N LYS A 403 25.37 -4.11 6.70
CA LYS A 403 25.80 -3.68 8.05
C LYS A 403 25.38 -2.24 8.34
N TRP A 404 25.65 -1.33 7.40
CA TRP A 404 25.24 0.07 7.55
C TRP A 404 23.72 0.21 7.62
N LEU A 405 22.97 -0.49 6.77
CA LEU A 405 21.51 -0.42 6.75
C LEU A 405 20.92 -0.93 8.07
N PHE A 406 21.36 -2.09 8.54
CA PHE A 406 20.86 -2.67 9.80
C PHE A 406 21.23 -1.82 11.01
N ASN A 407 22.45 -1.28 11.06
CA ASN A 407 22.81 -0.27 12.05
C ASN A 407 21.86 0.92 12.00
N LYS A 408 21.56 1.43 10.81
CA LYS A 408 20.67 2.59 10.65
C LYS A 408 19.25 2.32 11.14
N ILE A 409 18.73 1.12 10.89
CA ILE A 409 17.41 0.69 11.38
C ILE A 409 17.42 0.59 12.92
N ASN A 410 18.47 0.02 13.51
CA ASN A 410 18.61 -0.10 14.96
C ASN A 410 18.78 1.26 15.64
N GLU A 411 19.58 2.16 15.09
CA GLU A 411 19.72 3.55 15.58
C GLU A 411 18.38 4.30 15.62
N LEU A 412 17.49 4.00 14.66
CA LEU A 412 16.16 4.60 14.59
C LEU A 412 15.12 3.88 15.47
N ASN A 413 15.52 2.80 16.15
CA ASN A 413 14.66 1.96 17.00
C ASN A 413 13.39 1.49 16.28
N PHE A 414 13.47 1.19 14.98
CA PHE A 414 12.32 0.62 14.28
C PHE A 414 12.16 -0.86 14.60
N PRO A 415 10.94 -1.32 14.95
CA PRO A 415 10.72 -2.73 15.25
C PRO A 415 10.97 -3.58 13.99
N SER A 416 11.76 -4.64 14.14
CA SER A 416 11.96 -5.65 13.09
C SER A 416 10.92 -6.75 13.22
N LEU A 417 10.07 -6.89 12.22
CA LEU A 417 9.04 -7.94 12.15
C LEU A 417 9.26 -8.81 10.92
N THR A 418 8.91 -10.09 11.02
CA THR A 418 8.77 -10.91 9.81
C THR A 418 7.53 -10.47 9.03
N LEU A 419 7.49 -10.80 7.74
CA LEU A 419 6.31 -10.51 6.91
C LEU A 419 5.10 -11.34 7.36
N VAL A 420 5.27 -12.56 7.87
CA VAL A 420 4.15 -13.34 8.46
C VAL A 420 3.59 -12.66 9.71
N ASP A 421 4.43 -12.16 10.62
CA ASP A 421 3.97 -11.47 11.83
C ASP A 421 3.13 -10.24 11.44
N TYR A 422 3.62 -9.46 10.46
CA TYR A 422 2.87 -8.32 9.96
C TYR A 422 1.59 -8.73 9.22
N ALA A 423 1.61 -9.83 8.44
CA ALA A 423 0.45 -10.35 7.76
C ALA A 423 -0.67 -10.72 8.74
N GLU A 424 -0.32 -11.40 9.83
CA GLU A 424 -1.25 -11.86 10.85
C GLU A 424 -1.82 -10.68 11.63
N TRP A 425 -0.97 -9.76 12.05
CA TRP A 425 -1.40 -8.52 12.68
C TRP A 425 -2.32 -7.70 11.77
N TRP A 426 -1.97 -7.57 10.48
CA TRP A 426 -2.79 -6.84 9.51
C TRP A 426 -4.17 -7.49 9.35
N LYS A 427 -4.23 -8.83 9.28
CA LYS A 427 -5.51 -9.56 9.23
C LYS A 427 -6.34 -9.35 10.49
N GLN A 428 -5.72 -9.26 11.67
CA GLN A 428 -6.44 -8.91 12.92
C GLN A 428 -6.97 -7.48 12.86
N ARG A 429 -6.17 -6.52 12.40
CA ARG A 429 -6.60 -5.12 12.18
C ARG A 429 -7.82 -5.04 11.26
N LEU A 430 -7.85 -5.84 10.19
CA LEU A 430 -8.98 -5.86 9.24
C LEU A 430 -10.29 -6.45 9.82
N LYS A 431 -10.21 -7.25 10.90
CA LYS A 431 -11.41 -7.80 11.57
C LYS A 431 -12.12 -6.78 12.46
N ILE A 432 -11.48 -5.65 12.77
CA ILE A 432 -12.02 -4.64 13.67
C ILE A 432 -13.15 -3.89 12.96
N LYS A 433 -14.37 -4.07 13.47
CA LYS A 433 -15.52 -3.25 13.09
C LYS A 433 -15.73 -2.22 14.18
N TRP A 434 -15.85 -0.95 13.81
CA TRP A 434 -15.95 0.09 14.81
C TRP A 434 -16.64 1.35 14.30
N LYS A 435 -17.19 2.11 15.25
CA LYS A 435 -17.82 3.41 15.07
C LYS A 435 -17.23 4.39 16.07
N ALA A 436 -17.29 5.67 15.74
CA ALA A 436 -16.84 6.71 16.62
C ALA A 436 -17.77 7.92 16.60
N LYS A 437 -17.89 8.58 17.76
CA LYS A 437 -18.65 9.81 17.96
C LYS A 437 -18.01 10.70 19.03
N ILE A 438 -18.29 12.00 18.97
CA ILE A 438 -17.91 12.98 19.98
C ILE A 438 -19.12 13.29 20.86
N LYS A 439 -18.95 13.12 22.17
CA LYS A 439 -19.88 13.55 23.22
C LYS A 439 -19.08 14.24 24.33
N ASN A 440 -19.46 15.47 24.69
CA ASN A 440 -18.82 16.26 25.75
C ASN A 440 -17.28 16.33 25.58
N ASN A 441 -16.80 16.64 24.38
CA ASN A 441 -15.38 16.67 23.98
C ASN A 441 -14.60 15.37 24.16
N LYS A 442 -15.26 14.24 24.45
CA LYS A 442 -14.65 12.91 24.49
C LYS A 442 -15.02 12.12 23.23
N ILE A 443 -14.06 11.34 22.75
CA ILE A 443 -14.29 10.34 21.70
C ILE A 443 -14.87 9.09 22.37
N ILE A 444 -16.04 8.68 21.91
CA ILE A 444 -16.67 7.43 22.32
C ILE A 444 -16.57 6.46 21.14
N LEU A 445 -16.05 5.28 21.42
CA LEU A 445 -15.92 4.19 20.46
C LEU A 445 -16.97 3.11 20.74
N ASP A 446 -17.46 2.49 19.68
CA ASP A 446 -18.24 1.26 19.69
C ASP A 446 -17.53 0.30 18.75
N TYR A 447 -17.18 -0.90 19.20
CA TYR A 447 -16.30 -1.79 18.44
C TYR A 447 -16.47 -3.28 18.73
N GLU A 448 -16.05 -4.09 17.76
CA GLU A 448 -15.96 -5.54 17.82
C GLU A 448 -14.55 -6.01 17.43
N ASN A 449 -14.07 -7.08 18.06
CA ASN A 449 -12.80 -7.75 17.74
C ASN A 449 -11.54 -6.85 17.84
N TRP A 450 -11.56 -5.82 18.70
CA TRP A 450 -10.42 -4.91 18.82
C TRP A 450 -9.26 -5.56 19.59
N ASN A 451 -8.14 -5.77 18.89
CA ASN A 451 -6.90 -6.26 19.49
C ASN A 451 -6.09 -5.11 20.12
N ASP A 452 -5.55 -5.29 21.34
CA ASP A 452 -4.81 -4.25 22.07
C ASP A 452 -3.55 -3.74 21.36
N SER A 453 -2.97 -4.53 20.47
CA SER A 453 -1.86 -4.11 19.60
C SER A 453 -2.30 -3.19 18.46
N VAL A 454 -3.59 -2.94 18.24
CA VAL A 454 -4.08 -2.00 17.22
C VAL A 454 -4.42 -0.67 17.88
N PHE A 455 -3.65 0.36 17.54
CA PHE A 455 -3.82 1.71 18.07
C PHE A 455 -4.67 2.57 17.14
N LEU A 456 -5.25 3.63 17.68
CA LEU A 456 -5.91 4.68 16.91
C LEU A 456 -4.89 5.69 16.42
N LYS A 457 -5.05 6.11 15.18
CA LYS A 457 -4.42 7.31 14.64
C LYS A 457 -5.47 8.41 14.51
N ILE A 458 -5.22 9.55 15.14
CA ILE A 458 -6.09 10.72 15.08
C ILE A 458 -5.32 11.81 14.33
N SER A 459 -5.89 12.32 13.24
CA SER A 459 -5.18 13.16 12.28
C SER A 459 -5.93 14.46 11.96
N LYS A 460 -5.15 15.49 11.63
CA LYS A 460 -5.58 16.77 11.08
C LYS A 460 -4.84 17.06 9.76
N LEU A 461 -5.42 17.92 8.93
CA LEU A 461 -4.85 18.27 7.63
C LEU A 461 -3.48 18.98 7.75
N ASN A 462 -3.26 19.72 8.83
CA ASN A 462 -2.06 20.53 9.07
C ASN A 462 -0.85 19.73 9.61
N MET A 463 -0.65 18.50 9.12
CA MET A 463 0.46 17.63 9.53
C MET A 463 0.51 17.35 11.02
N LYS A 464 -0.65 17.28 11.67
CA LYS A 464 -0.72 16.93 13.09
C LYS A 464 -1.41 15.60 13.26
N SER A 465 -0.73 14.66 13.91
CA SER A 465 -1.34 13.39 14.28
C SER A 465 -0.93 12.94 15.68
N ILE A 466 -1.71 12.04 16.24
CA ILE A 466 -1.39 11.31 17.46
C ILE A 466 -1.70 9.83 17.25
N ILE A 467 -0.89 8.96 17.85
CA ILE A 467 -1.14 7.52 17.91
C ILE A 467 -1.43 7.18 19.36
N ILE A 468 -2.56 6.54 19.63
CA ILE A 468 -3.01 6.32 21.01
C ILE A 468 -3.80 5.02 21.15
N ASN A 469 -3.65 4.36 22.30
CA ASN A 469 -4.46 3.20 22.63
C ASN A 469 -5.92 3.62 22.85
N LYS A 470 -6.87 2.80 22.39
CA LYS A 470 -8.31 3.05 22.57
C LYS A 470 -8.72 3.27 24.04
N ASN A 471 -8.02 2.64 24.98
CA ASN A 471 -8.32 2.69 26.41
C ASN A 471 -7.85 4.01 27.07
N ASN A 472 -6.97 4.76 26.39
CA ASN A 472 -6.28 5.92 26.97
C ASN A 472 -6.69 7.24 26.28
N LEU A 473 -7.88 7.31 25.68
CA LEU A 473 -8.32 8.51 24.96
C LEU A 473 -8.60 9.69 25.92
N PRO A 474 -7.81 10.78 25.87
CA PRO A 474 -8.10 11.97 26.68
C PRO A 474 -9.24 12.80 26.06
N ASP A 475 -9.62 13.87 26.75
CA ASP A 475 -10.44 14.92 26.15
C ASP A 475 -9.75 15.48 24.90
N ILE A 476 -10.51 15.75 23.84
CA ILE A 476 -10.02 16.28 22.56
C ILE A 476 -9.23 17.58 22.75
N LYS A 477 -9.58 18.40 23.75
CA LYS A 477 -8.85 19.63 24.09
C LYS A 477 -7.43 19.37 24.59
N ASN A 478 -7.18 18.18 25.14
CA ASN A 478 -5.91 17.80 25.76
C ASN A 478 -5.02 16.98 24.81
N PHE A 479 -5.38 16.85 23.53
CA PHE A 479 -4.54 16.17 22.56
C PHE A 479 -3.19 16.88 22.38
N LYS A 480 -2.12 16.17 22.73
CA LYS A 480 -0.73 16.56 22.47
C LYS A 480 -0.37 16.20 21.05
N TRP A 481 -0.65 17.10 20.12
CA TRP A 481 -0.41 16.88 18.69
C TRP A 481 1.07 16.80 18.36
N GLU A 482 1.47 15.76 17.64
CA GLU A 482 2.79 15.64 17.05
C GLU A 482 2.78 16.15 15.62
N ILE A 483 3.86 16.82 15.21
CA ILE A 483 4.03 17.25 13.83
C ILE A 483 4.57 16.05 13.02
N ASP A 484 3.83 15.63 12.01
CA ASP A 484 4.27 14.61 11.06
C ASP A 484 5.53 15.11 10.35
N ASN A 485 6.45 14.20 10.02
CA ASN A 485 7.62 14.56 9.22
C ASN A 485 7.19 15.17 7.87
N PRO A 486 7.91 16.19 7.38
CA PRO A 486 7.65 16.74 6.07
C PRO A 486 7.80 15.66 5.00
N ILE A 487 6.93 15.71 3.99
CA ILE A 487 7.02 14.83 2.84
C ILE A 487 8.14 15.37 1.95
N LEU A 488 9.13 14.54 1.69
CA LEU A 488 10.21 14.90 0.78
C LEU A 488 9.65 15.07 -0.63
N PRO A 489 10.01 16.15 -1.34
CA PRO A 489 9.59 16.33 -2.72
C PRO A 489 10.12 15.13 -3.53
N LEU A 490 9.20 14.35 -4.08
CA LEU A 490 9.56 13.26 -4.97
C LEU A 490 10.09 13.83 -6.30
N ASN A 491 11.03 13.11 -6.89
CA ASN A 491 11.58 13.43 -8.20
C ASN A 491 10.48 13.62 -9.26
N ASN A 492 10.82 14.33 -10.33
CA ASN A 492 9.90 14.59 -11.44
C ASN A 492 9.38 13.26 -12.03
N ILE A 493 8.11 12.94 -11.79
CA ILE A 493 7.45 11.73 -12.29
C ILE A 493 7.47 11.62 -13.82
N GLU A 494 7.55 12.75 -14.53
CA GLU A 494 7.75 12.78 -15.97
C GLU A 494 9.09 12.13 -16.35
N GLN A 495 10.17 12.49 -15.67
CA GLN A 495 11.51 11.93 -15.90
C GLN A 495 11.55 10.43 -15.62
N LEU A 496 10.87 9.98 -14.57
CA LEU A 496 10.79 8.55 -14.21
C LEU A 496 10.02 7.72 -15.25
N ASN A 497 9.08 8.35 -15.97
CA ASN A 497 8.27 7.69 -16.99
C ASN A 497 8.89 7.68 -18.39
N LYS A 498 9.99 8.40 -18.64
CA LYS A 498 10.66 8.40 -19.94
C LYS A 498 11.32 7.04 -20.22
N ILE A 499 10.97 6.46 -21.37
CA ILE A 499 11.65 5.28 -21.90
C ILE A 499 13.08 5.70 -22.26
N ASN A 500 14.06 4.89 -21.86
CA ASN A 500 15.46 5.10 -22.19
C ASN A 500 16.10 3.79 -22.67
N ARG A 501 17.27 3.87 -23.32
CA ARG A 501 17.99 2.70 -23.85
C ARG A 501 18.17 1.60 -22.81
N LYS A 502 18.43 1.97 -21.55
CA LYS A 502 18.62 1.02 -20.46
C LYS A 502 17.36 0.21 -20.13
N ILE A 503 16.18 0.83 -20.14
CA ILE A 503 14.91 0.12 -19.97
C ILE A 503 14.73 -0.94 -21.08
N ILE A 504 15.05 -0.58 -22.32
CA ILE A 504 14.97 -1.48 -23.48
C ILE A 504 15.92 -2.67 -23.29
N THR A 505 17.20 -2.40 -23.01
CA THR A 505 18.21 -3.44 -22.77
C THR A 505 17.81 -4.37 -21.63
N ASN A 506 17.35 -3.83 -20.50
CA ASN A 506 16.93 -4.63 -19.35
C ASN A 506 15.69 -5.49 -19.66
N ASN A 507 14.77 -5.01 -20.50
CA ASN A 507 13.63 -5.82 -20.95
C ASN A 507 14.08 -7.00 -21.83
N ILE A 508 15.02 -6.79 -22.75
CA ILE A 508 15.59 -7.86 -23.59
C ILE A 508 16.31 -8.90 -22.71
N LEU A 509 17.17 -8.46 -21.80
CA LEU A 509 17.89 -9.35 -20.88
C LEU A 509 16.92 -10.17 -20.03
N GLN A 510 15.87 -9.55 -19.50
CA GLN A 510 14.88 -10.27 -18.73
C GLN A 510 14.14 -11.33 -19.55
N PHE A 511 13.77 -11.00 -20.79
CA PHE A 511 13.15 -11.96 -21.68
C PHE A 511 14.08 -13.16 -21.94
N TYR A 512 15.37 -12.90 -22.19
CA TYR A 512 16.37 -13.95 -22.34
C TYR A 512 16.46 -14.84 -21.09
N TRP A 513 16.66 -14.26 -19.90
CA TRP A 513 16.82 -15.01 -18.66
C TRP A 513 15.57 -15.79 -18.25
N LYS A 514 14.37 -15.25 -18.51
CA LYS A 514 13.10 -15.94 -18.24
C LYS A 514 12.94 -17.22 -19.07
N ASN A 515 13.53 -17.27 -20.26
CA ASN A 515 13.48 -18.45 -21.14
C ASN A 515 14.64 -19.43 -20.87
N LYS A 516 15.81 -18.92 -20.47
CA LYS A 516 17.01 -19.73 -20.20
C LYS A 516 16.95 -20.50 -18.88
N LEU A 517 16.56 -19.81 -17.80
CA LEU A 517 16.30 -20.43 -16.50
C LEU A 517 15.07 -21.30 -16.64
#